data_AF-A0A7D5D8U6-F1
#
_entry.id   AF-A0A7D5D8U6-F1
#
_cell.length_a   1.000
_cell.length_b   1.000
_cell.length_c   1.000
_cell.angle_alpha   90.00
_cell.angle_beta   90.00
_cell.angle_gamma   90.00
#
_symmetry.space_group_name_H-M   'P 1'
#
loop_
_entity.id
_entity.type
_entity.pdbx_description
1 polymer ?
#
loop_
_entity_poly.entity_id
_entity_poly.type
_entity_poly.pdbx_seq_one_letter_code
_entity_poly.pdbx_strand_id
1 'polypeptide(L)'
;MKLEKELVREILLAVEAHDKPQGWMKLTLNGRSSEEISYHVMLLDEAGLVSGISLGGINHFEWQPRRLTYKGHEFLDTVRDGEVCSGQLIPDTALSFSSATAGAKPSLN
;
A
#
# COMPACT_ATOMS: atom_id res chain seq x y z
N MET A 1 -9.97 -11.46 16.58
CA MET A 1 -10.66 -10.33 15.91
C MET A 1 -10.58 -10.55 14.41
N LYS A 2 -11.39 -9.86 13.60
CA LYS A 2 -11.32 -10.00 12.13
C LYS A 2 -10.50 -8.85 11.55
N LEU A 3 -9.77 -9.12 10.47
CA LEU A 3 -9.05 -8.08 9.73
C LEU A 3 -10.06 -7.25 8.91
N GLU A 4 -10.15 -5.96 9.22
CA GLU A 4 -11.00 -5.00 8.52
C GLU A 4 -10.17 -4.17 7.55
N LYS A 5 -10.48 -4.27 6.25
CA LYS A 5 -9.72 -3.59 5.19
C LYS A 5 -9.79 -2.06 5.29
N GLU A 6 -10.94 -1.52 5.70
CA GLU A 6 -11.09 -0.07 5.87
C GLU A 6 -10.22 0.44 7.02
N LEU A 7 -10.20 -0.28 8.15
CA LEU A 7 -9.35 0.07 9.28
C LEU A 7 -7.85 -0.03 8.94
N VAL A 8 -7.46 -1.01 8.13
CA VAL A 8 -6.10 -1.08 7.57
C VAL A 8 -5.76 0.19 6.79
N ARG A 9 -6.66 0.63 5.89
CA ARG A 9 -6.46 1.84 5.09
C ARG A 9 -6.36 3.08 5.97
N GLU A 10 -7.27 3.25 6.94
CA GLU A 10 -7.26 4.37 7.89
C GLU A 10 -5.95 4.43 8.68
N ILE A 11 -5.48 3.29 9.20
CA ILE A 11 -4.21 3.21 9.95
C ILE A 11 -3.03 3.60 9.06
N LEU A 12 -2.92 3.04 7.86
CA LEU A 12 -1.80 3.32 6.96
C LEU A 12 -1.75 4.81 6.57
N LEU A 13 -2.89 5.41 6.24
CA LEU A 13 -2.98 6.84 5.93
C LEU A 13 -2.64 7.72 7.13
N ALA A 14 -3.09 7.34 8.34
CA ALA A 14 -2.79 8.10 9.54
C ALA A 14 -1.30 8.03 9.92
N VAL A 15 -0.65 6.90 9.69
CA VAL A 15 0.80 6.74 9.91
C VAL A 15 1.61 7.54 8.89
N GLU A 16 1.19 7.54 7.62
CA GLU A 16 1.80 8.37 6.57
C GLU A 16 1.71 9.86 6.91
N ALA A 17 0.53 10.34 7.31
CA ALA A 17 0.29 11.74 7.64
C ALA A 17 1.07 12.23 8.87
N HIS A 18 1.53 11.31 9.73
CA HIS A 18 2.32 11.68 10.91
C HIS A 18 3.73 12.14 10.57
N ASP A 19 4.27 11.74 9.40
CA ASP A 19 5.56 12.14 8.78
C ASP A 19 6.72 12.40 9.76
N LYS A 20 6.82 11.58 10.81
CA LYS A 20 7.91 11.64 11.78
C LYS A 20 8.77 10.39 11.69
N PRO A 21 10.05 10.50 11.33
CA PRO A 21 10.91 9.34 11.15
C PRO A 21 11.29 8.66 12.48
N GLN A 22 11.09 9.33 13.62
CA GLN A 22 11.44 8.83 14.95
C GLN A 22 10.27 8.88 15.92
N GLY A 23 10.24 7.90 16.82
CA GLY A 23 9.20 7.71 17.82
C GLY A 23 8.20 6.61 17.47
N TRP A 24 7.12 6.58 18.24
CA TRP A 24 5.88 5.88 17.97
C TRP A 24 4.76 6.90 18.11
N MET A 25 3.65 6.70 17.42
CA MET A 25 2.49 7.56 17.53
C MET A 25 1.36 6.84 18.23
N LYS A 26 0.62 7.54 19.08
CA LYS A 26 -0.64 7.03 19.60
C LYS A 26 -1.72 7.23 18.54
N LEU A 27 -2.20 6.14 17.94
CA LEU A 27 -3.33 6.21 17.02
C LEU A 27 -4.65 6.27 17.80
N THR A 28 -5.54 7.15 17.39
CA THR A 28 -6.92 7.21 17.87
C THR A 28 -7.80 7.48 16.67
N LEU A 29 -8.66 6.52 16.35
CA LEU A 29 -9.59 6.58 15.22
C LEU A 29 -11.01 6.62 15.76
N ASN A 30 -11.85 7.49 15.20
CA ASN A 30 -13.21 7.69 15.68
C ASN A 30 -14.02 6.40 15.51
N GLY A 31 -14.70 5.97 16.59
CA GLY A 31 -15.53 4.77 16.57
C GLY A 31 -14.76 3.45 16.62
N ARG A 32 -13.44 3.48 16.85
CA ARG A 32 -12.59 2.29 17.00
C ARG A 32 -12.02 2.20 18.41
N SER A 33 -12.02 1.00 18.98
CA SER A 33 -11.36 0.76 20.26
C SER A 33 -9.85 0.72 20.11
N SER A 34 -9.12 1.01 21.20
CA SER A 34 -7.66 0.91 21.22
C SER A 34 -7.18 -0.52 20.96
N GLU A 35 -7.92 -1.51 21.44
CA GLU A 35 -7.62 -2.93 21.23
C GLU A 35 -7.77 -3.34 19.75
N GLU A 36 -8.80 -2.83 19.06
CA GLU A 36 -8.97 -3.02 17.61
C GLU A 36 -7.82 -2.40 16.82
N ILE A 37 -7.44 -1.18 17.16
CA ILE A 37 -6.32 -0.50 16.49
C ILE A 37 -5.03 -1.29 16.74
N SER A 38 -4.74 -1.65 18.00
CA SER A 38 -3.54 -2.43 18.33
C SER A 38 -3.49 -3.78 17.61
N TYR A 39 -4.61 -4.49 17.52
CA TYR A 39 -4.68 -5.75 16.79
C TYR A 39 -4.32 -5.59 15.31
N HIS A 40 -4.83 -4.54 14.66
CA HIS A 40 -4.52 -4.27 13.26
C HIS A 40 -3.08 -3.80 13.06
N VAL A 41 -2.55 -2.98 13.96
CA VAL A 41 -1.14 -2.55 13.92
C VAL A 41 -0.20 -3.76 14.04
N MET A 42 -0.49 -4.71 14.94
CA MET A 42 0.26 -5.97 15.06
C MET A 42 0.28 -6.74 13.74
N LEU A 43 -0.89 -6.94 13.10
CA LEU A 43 -0.96 -7.66 11.82
C LEU A 43 -0.24 -6.93 10.68
N LEU A 44 -0.28 -5.59 10.67
CA LEU A 44 0.42 -4.79 9.66
C LEU A 44 1.94 -4.82 9.85
N ASP A 45 2.41 -4.93 11.10
CA ASP A 45 3.83 -5.15 11.41
C ASP A 45 4.28 -6.55 10.96
N GLU A 46 3.50 -7.59 11.27
CA GLU A 46 3.73 -8.96 10.79
C GLU A 46 3.76 -9.05 9.24
N ALA A 47 2.90 -8.29 8.56
CA ALA A 47 2.87 -8.20 7.10
C ALA A 47 4.02 -7.36 6.51
N GLY A 48 4.77 -6.65 7.36
CA GLY A 48 5.84 -5.74 6.98
C GLY A 48 5.35 -4.49 6.25
N LEU A 49 4.13 -4.03 6.49
CA LEU A 49 3.56 -2.80 5.93
C LEU A 49 3.84 -1.59 6.82
N VAL A 50 3.82 -1.79 8.15
CA VAL A 50 4.24 -0.78 9.13
C VAL A 50 5.38 -1.32 9.97
N SER A 51 6.14 -0.43 10.58
CA SER A 51 7.01 -0.78 11.71
C SER A 51 6.25 -0.46 12.99
N GLY A 52 5.78 -1.50 13.67
CA GLY A 52 5.09 -1.45 14.94
C GLY A 52 6.03 -1.57 16.13
N ILE A 53 5.50 -1.28 17.32
CA ILE A 53 6.12 -1.62 18.59
C ILE A 53 5.04 -2.15 19.53
N SER A 54 5.34 -3.28 20.16
CA SER A 54 4.53 -3.78 21.28
C SER A 54 4.88 -2.99 22.53
N LEU A 55 3.90 -2.26 23.05
CA LEU A 55 3.96 -1.56 24.35
C LEU A 55 3.19 -2.34 25.43
N GLY A 56 2.60 -3.47 25.06
CA GLY A 56 1.87 -4.35 25.94
C GLY A 56 2.76 -5.01 27.00
N GLY A 57 2.12 -5.44 28.09
CA GLY A 57 2.74 -6.15 29.20
C GLY A 57 1.91 -7.37 29.61
N ILE A 58 2.16 -7.91 30.81
CA ILE A 58 1.58 -9.17 31.30
C ILE A 58 0.04 -9.21 31.22
N ASN A 59 -0.64 -8.06 31.39
CA ASN A 59 -2.11 -7.95 31.36
C ASN A 59 -2.60 -6.81 30.45
N HIS A 60 -1.79 -6.38 29.49
CA HIS A 60 -2.12 -5.23 28.65
C HIS A 60 -1.70 -5.51 27.21
N PHE A 61 -2.65 -5.51 26.29
CA PHE A 61 -2.37 -5.68 24.88
C PHE A 61 -2.36 -4.30 24.22
N GLU A 62 -1.17 -3.85 23.81
CA GLU A 62 -1.01 -2.57 23.13
C GLU A 62 0.09 -2.63 22.09
N TRP A 63 -0.27 -2.19 20.89
CA TRP A 63 0.61 -2.02 19.75
C TRP A 63 0.41 -0.63 19.17
N GLN A 64 1.52 0.04 18.89
CA GLN A 64 1.55 1.38 18.29
C GLN A 64 2.44 1.37 17.05
N PRO A 65 2.06 2.06 15.96
CA PRO A 65 2.92 2.19 14.80
C PRO A 65 3.94 3.29 14.99
N ARG A 66 5.07 3.15 14.28
CA ARG A 66 6.17 4.10 14.25
C ARG A 66 6.24 4.83 12.92
N ARG A 67 6.26 4.06 11.83
CA ARG A 67 6.36 4.55 10.45
C ARG A 67 5.86 3.48 9.49
N LEU A 68 5.63 3.88 8.25
CA LEU A 68 5.47 2.94 7.13
C LEU A 68 6.81 2.29 6.79
N THR A 69 6.74 1.05 6.32
CA THR A 69 7.86 0.43 5.61
C THR A 69 7.83 0.86 4.14
N TYR A 70 8.88 0.56 3.40
CA TYR A 70 8.89 0.74 1.94
C TYR A 70 7.71 0.00 1.27
N LYS A 71 7.46 -1.25 1.67
CA LYS A 71 6.31 -2.05 1.21
C LYS A 71 4.96 -1.40 1.59
N GLY A 72 4.89 -0.76 2.75
CA GLY A 72 3.72 0.01 3.18
C GLY A 72 3.40 1.18 2.25
N HIS A 73 4.43 1.91 1.80
CA HIS A 73 4.27 2.97 0.82
C HIS A 73 3.79 2.44 -0.53
N GLU A 74 4.42 1.38 -1.06
CA GLU A 74 3.99 0.76 -2.34
C GLU A 74 2.54 0.25 -2.27
N PHE A 75 2.15 -0.31 -1.13
CA PHE A 75 0.78 -0.76 -0.91
C PHE A 75 -0.21 0.40 -0.91
N LEU A 76 0.10 1.51 -0.22
CA LEU A 76 -0.76 2.69 -0.19
C LEU A 76 -0.93 3.32 -1.57
N ASP A 77 0.14 3.40 -2.37
CA ASP A 77 0.07 3.92 -3.73
C ASP A 77 -0.88 3.07 -4.59
N THR A 78 -0.81 1.74 -4.47
CA THR A 78 -1.73 0.82 -5.16
C THR A 78 -3.20 1.03 -4.73
N VAL A 79 -3.44 1.27 -3.44
CA VAL A 79 -4.80 1.49 -2.91
C VAL A 79 -5.37 2.86 -3.33
N ARG A 80 -4.51 3.87 -3.53
CA ARG A 80 -4.89 5.19 -4.07
C ARG A 80 -5.18 5.13 -5.56
N ASP A 81 -4.36 4.42 -6.32
CA ASP A 81 -4.52 4.26 -7.77
C ASP A 81 -5.71 3.36 -8.15
N GLY A 82 -6.14 2.49 -7.22
CA GLY A 82 -7.37 1.70 -7.36
C GLY A 82 -8.65 2.54 -7.51
N GLU A 83 -8.65 3.82 -7.11
CA GLU A 83 -9.73 4.78 -7.38
C GLU A 83 -9.55 5.53 -8.71
N VAL A 84 -8.38 5.44 -9.37
CA VAL A 84 -8.04 6.20 -10.60
C VAL A 84 -7.91 5.31 -11.85
N CYS A 85 -8.07 3.99 -11.76
CA CYS A 85 -8.16 3.13 -12.96
C CYS A 85 -9.61 2.98 -13.46
N SER A 86 -10.30 4.10 -13.64
CA SER A 86 -11.59 4.22 -14.33
C SER A 86 -11.57 5.46 -15.23
N GLY A 87 -10.52 5.62 -16.03
CA GLY A 87 -10.46 6.76 -16.93
C GLY A 87 -9.08 7.18 -17.39
N GLN A 88 -8.31 6.27 -17.99
CA GLN A 88 -7.49 6.69 -19.11
C GLN A 88 -7.76 5.73 -20.26
N LEU A 89 -8.69 6.16 -21.11
CA LEU A 89 -8.86 5.69 -22.47
C LEU A 89 -7.48 5.54 -23.09
N ILE A 90 -7.15 4.34 -23.53
CA ILE A 90 -6.17 4.16 -24.61
C ILE A 90 -6.81 4.89 -25.80
N PRO A 91 -6.23 5.97 -26.37
CA PRO A 91 -6.67 6.37 -27.70
C PRO A 91 -6.16 5.28 -28.65
N ASP A 92 -7.09 4.56 -29.27
CA ASP A 92 -6.92 3.55 -30.33
C ASP A 92 -6.26 4.13 -31.62
N THR A 93 -5.20 4.95 -31.54
CA THR A 93 -4.72 5.67 -32.73
C THR A 93 -3.20 5.81 -32.90
N ALA A 94 -2.36 5.14 -32.10
CA ALA A 94 -0.94 5.02 -32.46
C ALA A 94 -0.41 3.72 -31.84
N LEU A 95 -0.03 2.68 -32.57
CA LEU A 95 0.90 2.72 -33.69
C LEU A 95 0.58 1.58 -34.65
N SER A 96 0.05 1.93 -35.83
CA SER A 96 0.32 1.17 -37.04
C SER A 96 1.77 1.48 -37.43
N PHE A 97 2.69 0.59 -37.09
CA PHE A 97 3.98 0.50 -37.79
C PHE A 97 4.07 -0.88 -38.44
N SER A 98 3.61 -0.86 -39.69
CA SER A 98 4.16 -1.54 -40.85
C SER A 98 4.61 -2.99 -40.68
N SER A 99 3.80 -3.87 -41.29
CA SER A 99 4.14 -5.26 -41.57
C SER A 99 5.55 -5.42 -42.14
N ALA A 100 6.31 -6.32 -41.53
CA ALA A 100 7.38 -7.01 -42.20
C ALA A 100 6.80 -7.76 -43.42
N THR A 101 7.16 -7.33 -44.63
CA THR A 101 7.16 -8.24 -45.78
C THR A 101 8.58 -8.33 -46.29
N ALA A 102 9.19 -9.47 -45.94
CA ALA A 102 10.40 -9.98 -46.52
C ALA A 102 10.24 -10.08 -48.06
N GLY A 103 10.89 -9.16 -48.76
CA GLY A 103 11.13 -9.25 -50.19
C GLY A 103 12.45 -9.96 -50.45
N ALA A 104 12.41 -11.30 -50.51
CA ALA A 104 13.42 -12.07 -51.24
C ALA A 104 13.37 -11.63 -52.72
N LYS A 105 14.50 -11.45 -53.42
CA LYS A 105 15.13 -12.37 -54.41
C LYS A 105 15.96 -11.52 -55.43
N PRO A 106 16.75 -12.08 -56.37
CA PRO A 106 18.03 -12.78 -56.19
C PRO A 106 19.12 -12.31 -57.20
N SER A 107 20.33 -12.84 -57.02
CA SER A 107 21.32 -13.19 -58.07
C SER A 107 21.99 -12.15 -59.00
N LEU A 108 23.30 -12.38 -59.14
CA LEU A 108 24.14 -12.33 -60.35
C LEU A 108 24.61 -10.96 -60.88
N ASN A 109 25.84 -10.58 -60.51
CA ASN A 109 27.03 -10.78 -61.34
C ASN A 109 28.33 -10.62 -60.53
#